data_AF-A0A8T6SBF9-F1
#
_entry.id   AF-A0A8T6SBF9-F1
#
_cell.length_a   1.000
_cell.length_b   1.000
_cell.length_c   1.000
_cell.angle_alpha   90.00
_cell.angle_beta   90.00
_cell.angle_gamma   90.00
#
_symmetry.space_group_name_H-M   'P 1'
#
loop_
_entity.id
_entity.type
_entity.pdbx_description
1 polymer ?
#
loop_
_entity_poly.entity_id
_entity_poly.type
_entity_poly.pdbx_seq_one_letter_code
_entity_poly.pdbx_strand_id
1 'polypeptide(L)'
;SRFPVRIKLDYPPEDVELEIVKKHILSSSSASGGGGVGGNDDYYDEDTLKQGIKLANTLRQAAAVEELFYSPSMRETIAFGKLVNTGVAPKNAANIIFGNVYSQWGQVEYQKVSDIIASMFGN
;
A
#
# COMPACT_ATOMS: atom_id res chain seq x y z
N SER A 1 -26.95 -20.61 15.20
CA SER A 1 -26.26 -19.43 14.62
C SER A 1 -27.29 -18.49 14.03
N ARG A 2 -27.28 -17.19 14.36
CA ARG A 2 -28.22 -16.18 13.79
C ARG A 2 -27.85 -15.76 12.36
N PHE A 3 -26.67 -16.16 11.90
CA PHE A 3 -26.20 -15.96 10.53
C PHE A 3 -26.07 -17.34 9.87
N PRO A 4 -27.00 -17.72 8.96
CA PRO A 4 -26.99 -19.03 8.31
C PRO A 4 -25.93 -19.13 7.21
N VAL A 5 -25.50 -18.00 6.65
CA VAL A 5 -24.47 -17.92 5.61
C VAL A 5 -23.21 -17.30 6.20
N ARG A 6 -22.05 -17.86 5.86
CA ARG A 6 -20.74 -17.32 6.22
C ARG A 6 -19.97 -17.03 4.94
N ILE A 7 -19.69 -15.76 4.70
CA ILE A 7 -18.80 -15.32 3.63
C ILE A 7 -17.43 -15.11 4.26
N LYS A 8 -16.42 -15.83 3.77
CA LYS A 8 -15.02 -15.60 4.14
C LYS A 8 -14.42 -14.70 3.08
N LEU A 9 -13.87 -13.58 3.50
CA LEU A 9 -13.17 -12.64 2.64
C LEU A 9 -11.68 -12.81 2.87
N ASP A 10 -10.92 -12.69 1.79
CA ASP A 10 -9.47 -12.64 1.79
C ASP A 10 -9.03 -11.52 0.84
N TYR A 11 -7.74 -11.19 0.87
CA TYR A 11 -7.16 -10.26 -0.09
C TYR A 11 -7.25 -10.83 -1.51
N PRO A 12 -7.61 -9.99 -2.50
CA PRO A 12 -7.70 -10.44 -3.88
C PRO A 12 -6.29 -10.66 -4.47
N PRO A 13 -6.19 -11.32 -5.63
CA PRO A 13 -4.97 -11.37 -6.43
C PRO A 13 -4.40 -9.98 -6.76
N GLU A 14 -3.09 -9.87 -6.99
CA GLU A 14 -2.38 -8.60 -7.17
C GLU A 14 -2.91 -7.73 -8.33
N ASP A 15 -3.32 -8.38 -9.42
CA ASP A 15 -3.92 -7.74 -10.59
C ASP A 15 -5.28 -7.11 -10.26
N VAL A 16 -6.11 -7.83 -9.51
CA VAL A 16 -7.41 -7.32 -9.05
C VAL A 16 -7.22 -6.20 -8.01
N GLU A 17 -6.25 -6.34 -7.10
CA GLU A 17 -5.92 -5.26 -6.15
C GLU A 17 -5.43 -4.00 -6.87
N LEU A 18 -4.62 -4.16 -7.92
CA LEU A 18 -4.16 -3.05 -8.75
C LEU A 18 -5.33 -2.30 -9.39
N GLU A 19 -6.32 -3.01 -9.96
CA GLU A 19 -7.52 -2.38 -10.49
C GLU A 19 -8.31 -1.60 -9.43
N ILE A 20 -8.43 -2.16 -8.22
CA ILE A 20 -9.11 -1.50 -7.09
C ILE A 20 -8.38 -0.21 -6.71
N VAL A 21 -7.05 -0.27 -6.57
CA VAL A 21 -6.21 0.89 -6.23
C VAL A 21 -6.36 1.98 -7.29
N LYS A 22 -6.24 1.63 -8.58
CA LYS A 22 -6.40 2.57 -9.71
C LYS A 22 -7.75 3.29 -9.66
N LYS A 23 -8.85 2.54 -9.46
CA LYS A 23 -10.21 3.12 -9.33
C LYS A 23 -10.29 4.12 -8.17
N HIS A 24 -9.64 3.83 -7.05
CA HIS A 24 -9.65 4.73 -5.89
C HIS A 24 -8.80 5.98 -6.09
N ILE A 25 -7.66 5.90 -6.78
CA ILE A 25 -6.83 7.07 -7.11
C ILE A 25 -7.60 8.03 -8.03
N LEU A 26 -8.22 7.51 -9.09
CA LEU A 26 -9.02 8.29 -10.06
C LEU A 26 -10.28 8.92 -9.43
N SER A 27 -10.89 8.25 -8.45
CA SER A 27 -12.03 8.83 -7.72
C SER A 27 -11.66 10.03 -6.84
N SER A 28 -10.39 10.16 -6.46
CA SER A 28 -9.91 11.28 -5.63
C SER A 28 -9.45 12.50 -6.43
N SER A 29 -8.99 12.33 -7.67
CA SER A 29 -8.57 13.45 -8.53
C SER A 29 -9.74 14.29 -9.06
N SER A 30 -10.95 13.73 -9.09
CA SER A 30 -12.18 14.43 -9.50
C SER A 30 -12.87 15.23 -8.38
N ALA A 31 -12.40 15.11 -7.13
CA ALA A 31 -13.02 15.75 -5.96
C ALA A 31 -12.33 17.04 -5.48
N SER A 32 -11.14 17.38 -5.99
CA SER A 32 -10.40 18.59 -5.59
C SER A 32 -10.26 19.57 -6.76
N GLY A 33 -11.17 20.55 -6.82
CA GLY A 33 -10.99 21.78 -7.60
C GLY A 33 -9.91 22.69 -7.01
N GLY A 34 -8.67 22.19 -6.93
CA GLY A 34 -7.51 22.90 -6.39
C GLY A 34 -6.31 22.71 -7.31
N GLY A 35 -5.96 23.77 -8.04
CA GLY A 35 -4.84 23.78 -8.98
C GLY A 35 -3.50 23.47 -8.31
N GLY A 36 -2.68 22.69 -9.02
CA GLY A 36 -1.33 22.33 -8.62
C GLY A 36 -0.52 21.80 -9.81
N VAL A 37 -0.03 22.74 -10.62
CA VAL A 37 1.22 22.73 -11.40
C VAL A 37 1.57 21.47 -12.20
N GLY A 38 1.23 21.51 -13.49
CA GLY A 38 2.11 21.16 -14.60
C GLY A 38 2.61 19.71 -14.70
N GLY A 39 1.93 18.91 -15.54
CA GLY A 39 2.55 17.78 -16.23
C GLY A 39 1.70 16.50 -16.27
N ASN A 40 0.88 16.40 -17.33
CA ASN A 40 0.17 15.21 -17.82
C ASN A 40 -0.96 14.65 -16.94
N ASP A 41 -2.18 14.71 -17.48
CA ASP A 41 -3.37 14.06 -16.97
C ASP A 41 -3.11 12.54 -16.74
N ASP A 42 -3.42 12.06 -15.54
CA ASP A 42 -3.65 10.65 -15.19
C ASP A 42 -2.52 9.61 -15.36
N TYR A 43 -1.23 10.00 -15.32
CA TYR A 43 -0.14 9.01 -15.37
C TYR A 43 0.48 8.73 -14.00
N TYR A 44 -0.12 7.83 -13.23
CA TYR A 44 0.56 7.14 -12.14
C TYR A 44 1.47 6.05 -12.72
N ASP A 45 2.69 5.92 -12.21
CA ASP A 45 3.57 4.82 -12.59
C ASP A 45 2.98 3.49 -12.10
N GLU A 46 2.43 2.71 -13.04
CA GLU A 46 1.82 1.42 -12.76
C GLU A 46 2.81 0.45 -12.13
N ASP A 47 4.09 0.52 -12.48
CA ASP A 47 5.12 -0.34 -11.92
C ASP A 47 5.38 0.01 -10.45
N THR A 48 5.38 1.29 -10.10
CA THR A 48 5.38 1.74 -8.69
C THR A 48 4.18 1.20 -7.91
N LEU A 49 2.96 1.22 -8.49
CA LEU A 49 1.77 0.67 -7.83
C LEU A 49 1.89 -0.85 -7.62
N LYS A 50 2.36 -1.58 -8.64
CA LYS A 50 2.64 -3.02 -8.55
C LYS A 50 3.66 -3.32 -7.46
N GLN A 51 4.73 -2.53 -7.36
CA GLN A 51 5.72 -2.66 -6.30
C GLN A 51 5.12 -2.45 -4.91
N GLY A 52 4.25 -1.45 -4.72
CA GLY A 52 3.54 -1.22 -3.46
C GLY A 52 2.63 -2.38 -3.07
N ILE A 53 1.91 -2.97 -4.03
CA ILE A 53 1.05 -4.14 -3.80
C ILE A 53 1.89 -5.38 -3.47
N LYS A 54 2.99 -5.59 -4.19
CA LYS A 54 3.95 -6.67 -3.91
C LYS A 54 4.59 -6.54 -2.53
N LEU A 55 4.90 -5.31 -2.10
CA LEU A 55 5.34 -5.04 -0.73
C LEU A 55 4.27 -5.47 0.28
N ALA A 56 3.02 -5.03 0.09
CA ALA A 56 1.93 -5.41 0.98
C ALA A 56 1.75 -6.93 1.05
N ASN A 57 1.84 -7.64 -0.07
CA ASN A 57 1.79 -9.10 -0.10
C ASN A 57 2.95 -9.78 0.63
N THR A 58 4.18 -9.28 0.45
CA THR A 58 5.34 -9.76 1.21
C THR A 58 5.11 -9.62 2.72
N LEU A 59 4.60 -8.47 3.16
CA LEU A 59 4.30 -8.22 4.57
C LEU A 59 3.14 -9.09 5.08
N ARG A 60 2.09 -9.32 4.27
CA ARG A 60 0.98 -10.24 4.60
C ARG A 60 1.47 -11.67 4.78
N GLN A 61 2.37 -12.12 3.91
CA GLN A 61 2.97 -13.47 3.98
C GLN A 61 3.83 -13.61 5.25
N ALA A 62 4.68 -12.64 5.55
CA ALA A 62 5.49 -12.64 6.77
C ALA A 62 4.62 -12.62 8.04
N ALA A 63 3.52 -11.87 8.04
CA ALA A 63 2.56 -11.88 9.14
C ALA A 63 1.83 -13.22 9.28
N ALA A 64 1.51 -13.90 8.16
CA ALA A 64 0.83 -15.20 8.18
C ALA A 64 1.70 -16.32 8.78
N VAL A 65 3.02 -16.17 8.79
CA VAL A 65 3.98 -17.08 9.44
C VAL A 65 4.51 -16.54 10.77
N GLU A 66 3.85 -15.54 11.36
CA GLU A 66 4.18 -14.92 12.66
C GLU A 66 5.57 -14.25 12.71
N GLU A 67 6.18 -13.93 11.57
CA GLU A 67 7.43 -13.15 11.52
C GLU A 67 7.21 -11.65 11.75
N LEU A 68 5.98 -11.16 11.46
CA LEU A 68 5.54 -9.79 11.67
C LEU A 68 4.23 -9.75 12.48
N PHE A 69 4.11 -8.74 13.34
CA PHE A 69 2.94 -8.56 14.22
C PHE A 69 1.69 -7.99 13.53
N TYR A 70 1.84 -7.49 12.31
CA TYR A 70 0.78 -6.82 11.58
C TYR A 70 0.78 -7.24 10.11
N SER A 71 -0.42 -7.40 9.56
CA SER A 71 -0.66 -7.71 8.15
C SER A 71 -1.35 -6.52 7.50
N PRO A 72 -0.72 -5.83 6.53
CA PRO A 72 -1.30 -4.63 5.93
C PRO A 72 -2.55 -4.96 5.11
N SER A 73 -3.55 -4.09 5.21
CA SER A 73 -4.81 -4.23 4.47
C SER A 73 -4.74 -3.61 3.07
N MET A 74 -5.82 -3.74 2.29
CA MET A 74 -5.96 -3.02 1.02
C MET A 74 -6.03 -1.50 1.23
N ARG A 75 -6.39 -1.02 2.43
CA ARG A 75 -6.43 0.42 2.69
C ARG A 75 -5.04 1.03 2.60
N GLU A 76 -4.02 0.30 3.04
CA GLU A 76 -2.63 0.72 2.91
C GLU A 76 -2.17 0.76 1.45
N THR A 77 -2.51 -0.22 0.61
CA THR A 77 -2.15 -0.16 -0.82
C THR A 77 -2.85 0.99 -1.55
N ILE A 78 -4.11 1.28 -1.21
CA ILE A 78 -4.83 2.48 -1.68
C ILE A 78 -4.14 3.77 -1.20
N ALA A 79 -3.77 3.85 0.08
CA ALA A 79 -3.15 5.04 0.65
C ALA A 79 -1.75 5.29 0.05
N PHE A 80 -0.96 4.23 -0.13
CA PHE A 80 0.31 4.27 -0.87
C PHE A 80 0.09 4.84 -2.28
N GLY A 81 -0.87 4.28 -3.02
CA GLY A 81 -1.23 4.74 -4.35
C GLY A 81 -1.61 6.22 -4.41
N LYS A 82 -2.35 6.71 -3.42
CA LYS A 82 -2.70 8.13 -3.32
C LYS A 82 -1.48 9.01 -3.04
N LEU A 83 -0.57 8.61 -2.15
CA LEU A 83 0.63 9.39 -1.85
C LEU A 83 1.56 9.50 -3.07
N VAL A 84 1.82 8.39 -3.77
CA VAL A 84 2.67 8.45 -4.97
C VAL A 84 2.02 9.28 -6.08
N ASN A 85 0.70 9.26 -6.20
CA ASN A 85 -0.04 10.11 -7.13
C ASN A 85 0.05 11.62 -6.78
N THR A 86 0.35 11.97 -5.52
CA THR A 86 0.64 13.36 -5.12
C THR A 86 2.11 13.77 -5.30
N GLY A 87 2.94 12.91 -5.90
CA GLY A 87 4.37 13.16 -6.13
C GLY A 87 5.27 12.78 -4.95
N VAL A 88 4.76 12.09 -3.93
CA VAL A 88 5.60 11.57 -2.84
C VAL A 88 6.46 10.43 -3.40
N ALA A 89 7.77 10.48 -3.14
CA ALA A 89 8.69 9.44 -3.57
C ALA A 89 8.24 8.04 -3.07
N PRO A 90 8.26 6.98 -3.90
CA PRO A 90 7.72 5.66 -3.56
C PRO A 90 8.26 5.10 -2.24
N LYS A 91 9.57 5.19 -2.00
CA LYS A 91 10.20 4.78 -0.75
C LYS A 91 9.64 5.51 0.48
N ASN A 92 9.44 6.83 0.36
CA ASN A 92 8.87 7.63 1.45
C ASN A 92 7.41 7.29 1.68
N ALA A 93 6.62 7.13 0.61
CA ALA A 93 5.24 6.68 0.71
C ALA A 93 5.13 5.29 1.37
N ALA A 94 6.03 4.37 1.01
CA ALA A 94 6.07 3.03 1.61
C ALA A 94 6.42 3.07 3.10
N ASN A 95 7.40 3.88 3.51
CA ASN A 95 7.74 4.05 4.93
C ASN A 95 6.59 4.67 5.73
N ILE A 96 5.93 5.70 5.19
CA ILE A 96 4.81 6.36 5.86
C ILE A 96 3.64 5.40 6.08
N ILE A 97 3.31 4.59 5.07
CA ILE A 97 2.09 3.77 5.06
C ILE A 97 2.32 2.38 5.64
N PHE A 98 3.40 1.70 5.26
CA PHE A 98 3.69 0.33 5.67
C PHE A 98 4.67 0.26 6.83
N GLY A 99 5.68 1.15 6.89
CA GLY A 99 6.75 1.06 7.89
C GLY A 99 6.35 1.59 9.27
N ASN A 100 5.78 2.80 9.34
CA ASN A 100 5.57 3.53 10.59
C ASN A 100 4.72 2.77 11.63
N VAL A 101 3.76 1.96 11.19
CA VAL A 101 2.93 1.16 12.10
C VAL A 101 3.80 0.24 12.97
N TYR A 102 4.91 -0.27 12.43
CA TYR A 102 5.78 -1.22 13.14
C TYR A 102 6.60 -0.61 14.27
N SER A 103 6.75 0.72 14.29
CA SER A 103 7.41 1.42 15.40
C SER A 103 6.72 1.20 16.76
N GLN A 104 5.44 0.83 16.76
CA GLN A 104 4.66 0.54 17.97
C GLN A 104 5.17 -0.69 18.72
N TRP A 105 5.83 -1.63 18.03
CA TRP A 105 6.41 -2.83 18.65
C TRP A 105 7.91 -2.69 18.95
N GLY A 106 8.53 -1.58 18.54
CA GLY A 106 9.94 -1.28 18.82
C GLY A 106 10.79 -1.09 17.56
N GLN A 107 12.05 -0.71 17.78
CA GLN A 107 12.96 -0.39 16.69
C GLN A 107 13.34 -1.61 15.85
N VAL A 108 13.36 -2.81 16.44
CA VAL A 108 13.76 -4.05 15.74
C VAL A 108 12.72 -4.40 14.67
N GLU A 109 11.44 -4.37 15.01
CA GLU A 109 10.31 -4.64 14.13
C GLU A 109 10.22 -3.61 13.02
N TYR A 110 10.36 -2.33 13.39
CA TYR A 110 10.42 -1.24 12.42
C TYR A 110 11.58 -1.40 11.44
N GLN A 111 12.77 -1.77 11.93
CA GLN A 111 13.96 -1.93 11.08
C GLN A 111 13.79 -3.08 10.09
N LYS A 112 13.24 -4.23 10.52
CA LYS A 112 12.95 -5.37 9.62
C LYS A 112 12.11 -4.92 8.43
N VAL A 113 11.04 -4.16 8.67
CA VAL A 113 10.15 -3.66 7.61
C VAL A 113 10.82 -2.58 6.77
N SER A 114 11.60 -1.68 7.39
CA SER A 114 12.40 -0.69 6.65
C SER A 114 13.41 -1.35 5.71
N ASP A 115 14.03 -2.46 6.11
CA ASP A 115 14.99 -3.19 5.28
C ASP A 115 14.29 -3.84 4.07
N ILE A 116 13.09 -4.39 4.27
CA ILE A 116 12.24 -4.90 3.17
C ILE A 116 11.89 -3.77 2.19
N ILE A 117 11.48 -2.60 2.70
CA ILE A 117 11.16 -1.43 1.88
C ILE A 117 12.38 -0.96 1.09
N ALA A 118 13.54 -0.83 1.74
CA ALA A 118 14.79 -0.41 1.11
C ALA A 118 15.23 -1.40 0.01
N SER A 119 15.06 -2.70 0.24
CA SER A 119 15.34 -3.73 -0.76
C SER A 119 14.45 -3.64 -1.99
N MET A 120 13.23 -3.13 -1.87
CA MET A 120 12.26 -3.05 -2.98
C MET A 120 12.37 -1.75 -3.78
N PHE A 121 12.62 -0.63 -3.10
CA PHE A 121 12.61 0.71 -3.71
C PHE A 121 14.01 1.34 -3.87
N GLY A 122 15.07 0.64 -3.48
CA GLY A 122 16.45 1.12 -3.61
C GLY A 122 16.86 2.18 -2.58
N ASN A 123 18.07 2.72 -2.76
CA ASN A 123 18.60 3.80 -1.92
C ASN A 123 18.17 5.18 -2.39
#